data_AF-A0A4U1ETL2-F1
#
_entry.id   AF-A0A4U1ETL2-F1
#
_cell.length_a   1.000
_cell.length_b   1.000
_cell.length_c   1.000
_cell.angle_alpha   90.00
_cell.angle_beta   90.00
_cell.angle_gamma   90.00
#
_symmetry.space_group_name_H-M   'P 1'
#
loop_
_entity.id
_entity.type
_entity.pdbx_description
1 polymer ?
#
loop_
_entity_poly.entity_id
_entity_poly.type
_entity_poly.pdbx_seq_one_letter_code
_entity_poly.pdbx_strand_id
1 'polypeptide(L)'
;GFESYSSSSFGGTGSYTQSPGGFGSPTPSQAEKKSRARAQHIVPCTISQLLSATLVDEVFRIGNVEISQVTIVGIIRNAEKAATNIVYKIDDMTAAPMDVRQWVDTDVSSCF
;
A
#
# COMPACT_ATOMS: atom_id res chain seq x y z
N GLY A 1 -7.28 14.09 47.10
CA GLY A 1 -7.21 15.48 47.62
C GLY A 1 -5.90 16.06 47.15
N PHE A 2 -5.90 17.14 46.37
CA PHE A 2 -5.93 18.55 46.81
C PHE A 2 -4.71 18.87 47.70
N GLU A 3 -3.93 19.94 47.59
CA GLU A 3 -3.64 21.02 46.64
C GLU A 3 -2.21 21.44 47.04
N SER A 4 -1.40 21.98 46.13
CA SER A 4 -0.10 22.59 46.48
C SER A 4 -0.14 24.09 46.17
N TYR A 5 -0.14 24.83 47.28
CA TYR A 5 0.44 26.14 47.54
C TYR A 5 0.44 27.20 46.45
N SER A 6 -0.48 28.14 46.68
CA SER A 6 -0.33 29.59 46.49
C SER A 6 1.11 30.10 46.54
N SER A 7 1.51 30.80 45.48
CA SER A 7 2.45 31.92 45.58
C SER A 7 1.78 33.16 44.99
N SER A 8 1.38 34.04 45.89
CA SER A 8 0.95 35.40 45.61
C SER A 8 2.17 36.29 45.49
N SER A 9 2.23 37.14 44.45
CA SER A 9 2.72 38.52 44.59
C SER A 9 2.53 39.38 43.33
N PHE A 10 1.74 40.43 43.55
CA PHE A 10 1.89 41.80 43.07
C PHE A 10 1.74 42.16 41.57
N GLY A 11 0.61 42.82 41.29
CA GLY A 11 0.65 44.24 40.91
C GLY A 11 0.30 44.59 39.45
N GLY A 12 -0.78 45.35 39.25
CA GLY A 12 -0.98 46.11 38.01
C GLY A 12 -2.43 46.28 37.56
N THR A 13 -3.15 47.22 38.18
CA THR A 13 -4.37 47.85 37.66
C THR A 13 -4.09 48.61 36.36
N GLY A 14 -5.00 48.58 35.37
CA GLY A 14 -4.93 49.49 34.21
C GLY A 14 -5.83 49.12 33.03
N SER A 15 -7.09 49.56 33.08
CA SER A 15 -8.07 49.51 31.98
C SER A 15 -7.79 50.55 30.91
N TYR A 16 -7.44 50.22 29.66
CA TYR A 16 -7.67 51.15 28.52
C TYR A 16 -7.82 50.39 27.18
N THR A 17 -8.84 50.81 26.42
CA THR A 17 -8.99 50.76 24.95
C THR A 17 -9.25 49.44 24.22
N GLN A 18 -10.54 49.25 23.93
CA GLN A 18 -11.10 48.70 22.70
C GLN A 18 -10.24 48.90 21.45
N SER A 19 -10.08 47.84 20.66
CA SER A 19 -9.73 47.90 19.24
C SER A 19 -10.60 46.89 18.48
N PRO A 20 -11.47 47.33 17.55
CA PRO A 20 -12.27 46.45 16.71
C PRO A 20 -11.41 45.94 15.55
N GLY A 21 -10.86 44.74 15.70
CA GLY A 21 -9.99 44.12 14.69
C GLY A 21 -10.26 42.64 14.59
N GLY A 22 -11.35 42.28 13.90
CA GLY A 22 -11.68 40.89 13.58
C GLY A 22 -10.72 40.32 12.56
N PHE A 23 -9.93 39.33 12.98
CA PHE A 23 -9.33 38.33 12.11
C PHE A 23 -9.39 37.00 12.86
N GLY A 24 -10.42 36.21 12.55
CA GLY A 24 -10.59 34.87 13.09
C GLY A 24 -9.44 33.96 12.66
N SER A 25 -8.92 33.20 13.61
CA SER A 25 -7.91 32.16 13.43
C SER A 25 -8.26 31.24 12.26
N PRO A 26 -7.31 30.86 11.37
CA PRO A 26 -7.51 29.70 10.53
C PRO A 26 -7.38 28.46 11.42
N THR A 27 -8.52 27.90 11.80
CA THR A 27 -8.62 26.52 12.28
C THR A 27 -8.00 25.63 11.19
N PRO A 28 -6.97 24.83 11.46
CA PRO A 28 -6.55 23.81 10.52
C PRO A 28 -7.62 22.71 10.57
N SER A 29 -8.63 22.82 9.71
CA SER A 29 -9.43 21.67 9.33
C SER A 29 -8.47 20.69 8.66
N GLN A 30 -8.08 19.65 9.41
CA GLN A 30 -7.54 18.43 8.83
C GLN A 30 -8.61 17.87 7.89
N ALA A 31 -8.60 18.34 6.64
CA ALA A 31 -9.05 17.55 5.52
C ALA A 31 -8.09 16.36 5.48
N GLU A 32 -8.46 15.26 6.16
CA GLU A 32 -7.85 13.97 5.97
C GLU A 32 -8.01 13.60 4.49
N LYS A 33 -7.05 14.03 3.67
CA LYS A 33 -6.80 13.45 2.35
C LYS A 33 -6.28 12.03 2.58
N LYS A 34 -7.13 11.11 3.04
CA LYS A 34 -6.93 9.67 2.86
C LYS A 34 -7.32 9.27 1.45
N SER A 35 -6.76 9.95 0.46
CA SER A 35 -6.43 9.28 -0.80
C SER A 35 -5.06 8.63 -0.58
N ARG A 36 -5.02 7.56 0.22
CA ARG A 36 -4.00 6.56 -0.02
C ARG A 36 -4.44 5.95 -1.35
N ALA A 37 -3.90 6.49 -2.44
CA ALA A 37 -3.68 5.68 -3.63
C ALA A 37 -3.06 4.39 -3.10
N ARG A 38 -3.84 3.30 -3.08
CA ARG A 38 -3.46 2.02 -2.50
C ARG A 38 -2.23 1.61 -3.29
N ALA A 39 -1.04 1.88 -2.75
CA ALA A 39 0.21 1.49 -3.38
C ALA A 39 0.12 -0.02 -3.52
N GLN A 40 -0.10 -0.50 -4.74
CA GLN A 40 -0.14 -1.92 -5.03
C GLN A 40 1.30 -2.41 -4.86
N HIS A 41 1.62 -2.89 -3.67
CA HIS A 41 2.94 -3.46 -3.39
C HIS A 41 3.09 -4.73 -4.23
N ILE A 42 4.24 -4.87 -4.89
CA ILE A 42 4.64 -6.13 -5.52
C ILE A 42 5.16 -7.04 -4.40
N VAL A 43 4.42 -8.11 -4.10
CA VAL A 43 4.71 -8.99 -2.96
C VAL A 43 5.52 -10.20 -3.43
N PRO A 44 6.71 -10.47 -2.85
CA PRO A 44 7.40 -11.74 -3.11
C PRO A 44 6.63 -12.90 -2.49
N CYS A 45 6.36 -13.93 -3.28
CA CYS A 45 5.58 -15.10 -2.85
C CYS A 45 6.23 -16.40 -3.33
N THR A 46 5.91 -17.50 -2.65
CA THR A 46 6.15 -18.86 -3.14
C THR A 46 4.93 -19.37 -3.91
N ILE A 47 5.12 -20.39 -4.74
CA ILE A 47 4.03 -21.03 -5.49
C ILE A 47 3.00 -21.64 -4.53
N SER A 48 3.44 -22.29 -3.45
CA SER A 48 2.53 -22.85 -2.44
C SER A 48 1.63 -21.80 -1.79
N GLN A 49 2.14 -20.59 -1.57
CA GLN A 49 1.36 -19.47 -1.05
C GLN A 49 0.32 -19.01 -2.06
N LEU A 50 0.69 -18.86 -3.33
CA LEU A 50 -0.23 -18.46 -4.39
C LEU A 50 -1.35 -19.50 -4.60
N LEU A 51 -1.02 -20.79 -4.55
CA LEU A 51 -2.01 -21.88 -4.63
C LEU A 51 -2.93 -21.94 -3.41
N SER A 52 -2.47 -21.46 -2.25
CA SER A 52 -3.26 -21.39 -1.02
C SER A 52 -4.02 -20.07 -0.87
N ALA A 53 -3.92 -19.15 -1.84
CA ALA A 53 -4.58 -17.86 -1.77
C ALA A 53 -6.11 -18.02 -1.89
N THR A 54 -6.85 -17.28 -1.07
CA THR A 54 -8.31 -17.25 -1.10
C THR A 54 -8.81 -15.95 -1.72
N LEU A 55 -9.90 -16.02 -2.46
CA LEU A 55 -10.57 -14.84 -3.01
C LEU A 55 -11.72 -14.44 -2.08
N VAL A 56 -11.65 -13.25 -1.50
CA VAL A 56 -12.67 -12.69 -0.60
C VAL A 56 -12.94 -11.26 -1.04
N ASP A 57 -14.21 -10.91 -1.28
CA ASP A 57 -14.63 -9.58 -1.75
C ASP A 57 -13.81 -9.09 -2.97
N GLU A 58 -13.59 -9.96 -3.96
CA GLU A 58 -12.78 -9.68 -5.17
C GLU A 58 -11.30 -9.37 -4.91
N VAL A 59 -10.78 -9.71 -3.72
CA VAL A 59 -9.36 -9.53 -3.35
C VAL A 59 -8.74 -10.87 -2.99
N PHE A 60 -7.60 -11.19 -3.62
CA PHE A 60 -6.81 -12.37 -3.25
C PHE A 60 -6.05 -12.14 -1.94
N ARG A 61 -6.05 -13.14 -1.07
CA ARG A 61 -5.38 -13.10 0.23
C ARG A 61 -4.60 -14.36 0.52
N ILE A 62 -3.41 -14.19 1.09
CA ILE A 62 -2.64 -15.26 1.72
C ILE A 62 -2.65 -14.98 3.22
N GLY A 63 -3.44 -15.74 3.98
CA GLY A 63 -3.71 -15.41 5.39
C GLY A 63 -4.40 -14.05 5.51
N ASN A 64 -3.74 -13.08 6.15
CA ASN A 64 -4.21 -11.71 6.31
C ASN A 64 -3.57 -10.71 5.33
N VAL A 65 -2.70 -11.17 4.42
CA VAL A 65 -2.01 -10.33 3.44
C VAL A 65 -2.78 -10.30 2.14
N GLU A 66 -3.19 -9.11 1.71
CA GLU A 66 -3.80 -8.90 0.40
C GLU A 66 -2.73 -8.88 -0.68
N ILE A 67 -2.96 -9.64 -1.75
CA ILE A 67 -2.07 -9.73 -2.90
C ILE A 67 -2.79 -9.37 -4.19
N SER A 68 -2.07 -8.76 -5.10
CA SER A 68 -2.56 -8.42 -6.45
C SER A 68 -1.42 -8.49 -7.46
N GLN A 69 -0.28 -7.87 -7.14
CA GLN A 69 0.95 -8.01 -7.90
C GLN A 69 1.96 -8.80 -7.07
N VAL A 70 2.60 -9.79 -7.70
CA VAL A 70 3.53 -10.68 -7.01
C VAL A 70 4.81 -10.90 -7.81
N THR A 71 5.87 -11.29 -7.12
CA THR A 71 7.08 -11.82 -7.74
C THR A 71 7.31 -13.24 -7.23
N ILE A 72 7.71 -14.12 -8.14
CA ILE A 72 8.12 -15.49 -7.84
C ILE A 72 9.49 -15.74 -8.47
N VAL A 73 10.25 -16.65 -7.89
CA VAL A 73 11.52 -17.14 -8.44
C VAL A 73 11.45 -18.65 -8.47
N GLY A 74 11.66 -19.24 -9.64
CA GLY A 74 11.59 -20.69 -9.81
C GLY A 74 12.27 -21.14 -11.11
N ILE A 75 12.37 -22.45 -11.27
CA ILE A 75 12.96 -23.11 -12.43
C ILE A 75 11.86 -23.33 -13.47
N ILE A 76 12.14 -22.97 -14.73
CA ILE A 76 11.25 -23.29 -15.85
C ILE A 76 11.35 -24.80 -16.13
N ARG A 77 10.24 -25.51 -15.97
CA ARG A 77 10.10 -26.96 -16.24
C ARG A 77 9.61 -27.24 -17.66
N ASN A 78 8.81 -26.34 -18.20
CA ASN A 78 8.28 -26.43 -19.57
C ASN A 78 8.01 -25.03 -20.12
N ALA A 79 8.03 -24.89 -21.44
CA ALA A 79 7.65 -23.67 -22.14
C ALA A 79 6.86 -24.02 -23.41
N GLU A 80 5.62 -23.57 -23.49
CA GLU A 80 4.73 -23.78 -24.64
C GLU A 80 4.50 -22.44 -25.34
N LYS A 81 5.05 -22.30 -26.55
CA LYS A 81 4.94 -21.07 -27.35
C LYS A 81 3.73 -21.13 -28.28
N ALA A 82 2.90 -20.10 -28.21
CA ALA A 82 1.81 -19.83 -29.14
C ALA A 82 2.10 -18.53 -29.94
N ALA A 83 1.18 -18.16 -30.83
CA ALA A 83 1.32 -16.96 -31.65
C ALA A 83 1.33 -15.66 -30.82
N THR A 84 0.57 -15.61 -29.72
CA THR A 84 0.36 -14.40 -28.92
C THR A 84 0.91 -14.48 -27.50
N ASN A 85 1.36 -15.65 -27.04
CA ASN A 85 1.87 -15.84 -25.69
C ASN A 85 2.84 -17.03 -25.59
N ILE A 86 3.53 -17.08 -24.46
CA ILE A 86 4.31 -18.23 -23.99
C ILE A 86 3.74 -18.62 -22.63
N VAL A 87 3.41 -19.89 -22.46
CA VAL A 87 2.99 -20.46 -21.16
C VAL A 87 4.16 -21.25 -20.60
N TYR A 88 4.66 -20.83 -19.45
CA TYR A 88 5.72 -21.52 -18.70
C TYR A 88 5.12 -22.36 -17.59
N LYS A 89 5.71 -23.53 -17.32
CA LYS A 89 5.54 -24.23 -16.04
C LYS A 89 6.71 -23.86 -15.14
N ILE A 90 6.45 -23.14 -14.06
CA ILE A 90 7.47 -22.67 -13.11
C ILE A 90 7.40 -23.50 -11.84
N ASP A 91 8.55 -23.91 -11.31
CA ASP A 91 8.66 -24.74 -10.10
C ASP A 91 9.69 -24.13 -9.14
N ASP A 92 9.26 -23.78 -7.93
CA ASP A 92 10.08 -23.21 -6.86
C ASP A 92 10.35 -24.20 -5.71
N MET A 93 10.02 -25.49 -5.91
CA MET A 93 10.09 -26.58 -4.92
C MET A 93 9.06 -26.52 -3.79
N THR A 94 8.15 -25.53 -3.74
CA THR A 94 7.22 -25.40 -2.61
C THR A 94 5.88 -26.10 -2.82
N ALA A 95 5.50 -26.37 -4.07
CA ALA A 95 4.29 -27.10 -4.45
C ALA A 95 4.41 -27.66 -5.88
N ALA A 96 3.32 -28.16 -6.45
CA ALA A 96 3.28 -28.52 -7.86
C ALA A 96 3.59 -27.30 -8.76
N PRO A 97 4.24 -27.49 -9.92
CA PRO A 97 4.57 -26.39 -10.83
C PRO A 97 3.34 -25.57 -11.24
N MET A 98 3.51 -24.25 -11.34
CA MET A 98 2.45 -23.30 -11.70
C MET A 98 2.56 -22.86 -13.17
N ASP A 99 1.41 -22.73 -13.84
CA ASP A 99 1.34 -22.15 -15.18
C ASP A 99 1.42 -20.62 -15.14
N VAL A 100 2.38 -20.05 -15.87
CA VAL A 100 2.60 -18.60 -15.99
C VAL A 100 2.56 -18.19 -17.45
N ARG A 101 1.58 -17.35 -17.81
CA ARG A 101 1.40 -16.87 -19.18
C ARG A 101 2.03 -15.51 -19.38
N GLN A 102 3.00 -15.43 -20.28
CA GLN A 102 3.58 -14.20 -20.78
C GLN A 102 3.00 -13.88 -22.16
N TRP A 103 2.36 -12.74 -22.33
CA TRP A 103 1.93 -12.27 -23.65
C TRP A 103 3.15 -11.74 -24.44
N VAL A 104 3.18 -12.02 -25.73
CA VAL A 104 4.22 -11.50 -26.64
C VAL A 104 3.75 -10.16 -27.18
N ASP A 105 4.57 -9.12 -27.00
CA ASP A 105 4.34 -7.85 -27.69
C ASP A 105 4.80 -7.99 -29.15
N THR A 106 3.90 -7.67 -30.09
CA THR A 106 4.20 -7.70 -31.53
C THR A 106 5.08 -6.52 -31.96
N ASP A 107 5.33 -5.56 -31.07
CA ASP A 107 6.19 -4.40 -31.33
C ASP A 107 7.66 -4.77 -31.18
N VAL A 108 8.16 -5.54 -32.15
CA VAL A 108 9.59 -5.61 -32.43
C VAL A 108 10.03 -4.26 -32.98
N SER A 109 10.21 -3.30 -32.09
CA SER A 109 10.90 -2.04 -32.37
C SER A 109 11.77 -1.59 -31.19
N SER A 110 12.65 -2.48 -30.77
CA SER A 110 14.02 -2.07 -30.45
C SER A 110 14.94 -3.26 -30.65
N CYS A 111 15.72 -3.19 -31.73
CA CYS A 111 16.97 -3.94 -31.82
C CYS A 111 17.79 -3.70 -30.55
N PHE A 112 18.37 -4.77 -30.03
CA PHE A 112 19.71 -4.73 -29.46
C PHE A 112 20.60 -5.62 -30.33
#